data_AF-A0A939NFY9-F1
#
_entry.id   AF-A0A939NFY9-F1
#
_cell.length_a   1.000
_cell.length_b   1.000
_cell.length_c   1.000
_cell.angle_alpha   90.00
_cell.angle_beta   90.00
_cell.angle_gamma   90.00
#
_symmetry.space_group_name_H-M   'P 1'
#
loop_
_entity.id
_entity.type
_entity.pdbx_description
1 polymer ?
#
loop_
_entity_poly.entity_id
_entity_poly.type
_entity_poly.pdbx_seq_one_letter_code
_entity_poly.pdbx_strand_id
1 'polypeptide(L)'
;MRNTFQALVDRHEALRTHFDTVDGEPVQIIDDEGSIQIDYEETQTEDYDTLLSDFVKPFDLTTAPLLRVKVVKCAEKQYILLFDMHHIISDGFSINLIIKEFTALYKGRTLDELTVQYKDYSEWMRSRDLDEQRQFWVSQFEEEAPVLTCHTIMLDQINKALQVEP
;
A
#
# COMPACT_ATOMS: atom_id res chain seq x y z
N MET A 1 8.30 11.05 15.93
CA MET A 1 7.87 9.82 15.22
C MET A 1 6.35 9.74 15.11
N ARG A 2 5.60 9.57 16.22
CA ARG A 2 4.12 9.60 16.17
C ARG A 2 3.55 10.83 15.46
N ASN A 3 3.96 12.02 15.89
CA ASN A 3 3.50 13.27 15.26
C ASN A 3 3.90 13.38 13.78
N THR A 4 5.00 12.74 13.38
CA THR A 4 5.48 12.73 11.99
C THR A 4 4.57 11.87 11.11
N PHE A 5 4.20 10.68 11.58
CA PHE A 5 3.24 9.83 10.87
C PHE A 5 1.85 10.43 10.87
N GLN A 6 1.42 11.04 11.98
CA GLN A 6 0.14 11.73 12.03
C GLN A 6 0.09 12.86 10.98
N ALA A 7 1.15 13.68 10.88
CA ALA A 7 1.23 14.72 9.87
C ALA A 7 1.20 14.18 8.42
N LEU A 8 1.70 12.96 8.17
CA LEU A 8 1.55 12.31 6.86
C LEU A 8 0.11 11.89 6.61
N VAL A 9 -0.56 11.30 7.59
CA VAL A 9 -1.98 10.90 7.50
C VAL A 9 -2.87 12.12 7.29
N ASP A 10 -2.60 13.23 7.97
CA ASP A 10 -3.34 14.47 7.79
C ASP A 10 -3.13 15.04 6.38
N ARG A 11 -1.90 14.96 5.87
CA ARG A 11 -1.48 15.49 4.56
C ARG A 11 -2.02 14.71 3.36
N HIS A 12 -2.02 13.37 3.42
CA HIS A 12 -2.39 12.50 2.29
C HIS A 12 -3.76 11.89 2.49
N GLU A 13 -4.73 12.30 1.68
CA GLU A 13 -6.10 11.76 1.75
C GLU A 13 -6.11 10.24 1.55
N ALA A 14 -5.21 9.70 0.72
CA ALA A 14 -5.07 8.26 0.49
C ALA A 14 -4.81 7.46 1.78
N LEU A 15 -4.15 8.04 2.78
CA LEU A 15 -3.92 7.38 4.07
C LEU A 15 -5.15 7.39 4.99
N ARG A 16 -6.17 8.20 4.65
CA ARG A 16 -7.49 8.28 5.30
C ARG A 16 -8.59 7.67 4.44
N THR A 17 -8.23 7.05 3.32
CA THR A 17 -9.18 6.39 2.43
C THR A 17 -9.44 4.96 2.87
N HIS A 18 -10.72 4.60 2.96
CA HIS A 18 -11.22 3.24 2.98
C HIS A 18 -12.19 3.00 1.83
N PHE A 19 -12.60 1.76 1.61
CA PHE A 19 -13.41 1.33 0.48
C PHE A 19 -14.64 0.60 0.97
N ASP A 20 -15.78 0.94 0.39
CA ASP A 20 -17.05 0.28 0.65
C ASP A 20 -17.83 0.13 -0.66
N THR A 21 -19.01 -0.47 -0.59
CA THR A 21 -19.94 -0.63 -1.71
C THR A 21 -21.20 0.18 -1.45
N VAL A 22 -21.47 1.17 -2.31
CA VAL A 22 -22.70 1.97 -2.27
C VAL A 22 -23.49 1.66 -3.54
N ASP A 23 -24.74 1.23 -3.37
CA ASP A 23 -25.62 0.82 -4.48
C ASP A 23 -25.03 -0.26 -5.43
N GLY A 24 -24.17 -1.12 -4.88
CA GLY A 24 -23.51 -2.19 -5.64
C GLY A 24 -22.22 -1.78 -6.35
N GLU A 25 -21.82 -0.52 -6.26
CA GLU A 25 -20.59 0.01 -6.86
C GLU A 25 -19.51 0.26 -5.80
N PRO A 26 -18.24 -0.12 -6.05
CA PRO A 26 -17.15 0.17 -5.15
C PRO A 26 -16.86 1.68 -5.14
N VAL A 27 -16.76 2.24 -3.93
CA VAL A 27 -16.45 3.65 -3.72
C VAL A 27 -15.26 3.82 -2.78
N GLN A 28 -14.55 4.92 -2.94
CA GLN A 28 -13.57 5.40 -1.97
C GLN A 28 -14.24 6.38 -1.00
N ILE A 29 -14.07 6.17 0.29
CA ILE A 29 -14.55 7.06 1.35
C ILE A 29 -13.33 7.64 2.05
N ILE A 30 -13.28 8.96 2.18
CA ILE A 30 -12.15 9.68 2.78
C ILE A 30 -12.63 10.23 4.11
N ASP A 31 -12.05 9.74 5.21
CA ASP A 31 -12.40 10.22 6.54
C ASP A 31 -11.85 11.63 6.77
N ASP A 32 -12.65 12.57 7.29
CA ASP A 32 -12.24 13.96 7.53
C ASP A 32 -10.97 14.05 8.41
N GLU A 33 -10.91 13.19 9.44
CA GLU A 33 -9.78 13.07 10.34
C GLU A 33 -9.25 11.64 10.31
N GLY A 34 -7.93 11.49 10.21
CA GLY A 34 -7.25 10.20 10.32
C GLY A 34 -6.57 10.05 11.65
N SER A 35 -6.42 8.82 12.14
CA SER A 35 -5.55 8.53 13.28
C SER A 35 -4.65 7.37 12.97
N ILE A 36 -3.37 7.49 13.37
CA ILE A 36 -2.40 6.40 13.23
C ILE A 36 -2.00 5.86 14.59
N GLN A 37 -2.14 4.55 14.75
CA GLN A 37 -1.55 3.82 15.86
C GLN A 37 -0.15 3.37 15.47
N ILE A 38 0.81 3.62 16.36
CA ILE A 38 2.18 3.14 16.20
C ILE A 38 2.43 2.16 17.34
N ASP A 39 2.58 0.89 16.98
CA ASP A 39 2.93 -0.14 17.94
C ASP A 39 4.39 0.02 18.35
N TYR A 40 4.68 -0.27 19.61
CA TYR A 40 6.04 -0.25 20.13
C TYR A 40 6.34 -1.56 20.85
N GLU A 41 7.48 -2.16 20.53
CA GLU A 41 7.96 -3.38 21.16
C GLU A 41 9.45 -3.26 21.51
N GLU A 42 9.84 -3.82 22.64
CA GLU A 42 11.25 -4.06 22.98
C GLU A 42 11.52 -5.56 22.98
N THR A 43 12.45 -6.00 22.15
CA THR A 43 12.83 -7.41 22.04
C THR A 43 14.31 -7.49 21.68
N GLN A 44 15.04 -8.46 22.21
CA GLN A 44 16.45 -8.67 21.87
C GLN A 44 16.63 -9.59 20.66
N THR A 45 15.55 -9.85 19.91
CA THR A 45 15.60 -10.78 18.77
C THR A 45 16.42 -10.23 17.61
N GLU A 46 17.25 -11.10 17.02
CA GLU A 46 17.91 -10.88 15.73
C GLU A 46 17.13 -11.57 14.58
N ASP A 47 16.03 -12.26 14.91
CA ASP A 47 15.16 -12.92 13.94
C ASP A 47 14.16 -11.93 13.33
N TYR A 48 14.64 -11.22 12.30
CA TYR A 48 13.85 -10.23 11.58
C TYR A 48 12.74 -10.84 10.73
N ASP A 49 12.91 -12.09 10.27
CA ASP A 49 11.95 -12.74 9.39
C ASP A 49 10.67 -13.07 10.16
N THR A 50 10.80 -13.63 11.37
CA THR A 50 9.65 -13.86 12.26
C THR A 50 8.97 -12.55 12.64
N LEU A 51 9.75 -11.49 12.90
CA LEU A 51 9.20 -10.18 13.22
C LEU A 51 8.38 -9.59 12.06
N LEU A 52 8.84 -9.79 10.82
CA LEU A 52 8.13 -9.36 9.61
C LEU A 52 6.87 -10.19 9.37
N SER A 53 6.95 -11.51 9.50
CA SER A 53 5.80 -12.39 9.28
C SER A 53 4.66 -12.12 10.26
N ASP A 54 4.99 -11.78 11.51
CA ASP A 54 3.99 -11.47 12.54
C ASP A 54 3.37 -10.07 12.36
N PHE A 55 4.10 -9.16 11.70
CA PHE A 55 3.67 -7.80 11.46
C PHE A 55 2.73 -7.69 10.25
N VAL A 56 3.08 -8.36 9.14
CA VAL A 56 2.31 -8.32 7.89
C VAL A 56 1.04 -9.16 8.04
N LYS A 57 -0.11 -8.51 7.87
CA LYS A 57 -1.41 -9.17 7.99
C LYS A 57 -2.43 -8.55 7.03
N PRO A 58 -3.50 -9.28 6.66
CA PRO A 58 -4.53 -8.73 5.78
C PRO A 58 -5.12 -7.42 6.33
N PHE A 59 -5.47 -6.51 5.43
CA PHE A 59 -6.22 -5.29 5.76
C PHE A 59 -7.71 -5.52 5.57
N ASP A 60 -8.52 -4.95 6.47
CA ASP A 60 -9.93 -4.72 6.21
C ASP A 60 -10.05 -3.43 5.40
N LEU A 61 -10.49 -3.53 4.15
CA LEU A 61 -10.58 -2.36 3.26
C LEU A 61 -11.64 -1.36 3.70
N THR A 62 -12.57 -1.75 4.57
CA THR A 62 -13.67 -0.92 5.05
C THR A 62 -13.27 0.02 6.20
N THR A 63 -12.05 -0.10 6.72
CA THR A 63 -11.57 0.68 7.87
C THR A 63 -10.23 1.34 7.58
N ALA A 64 -10.18 2.67 7.60
CA ALA A 64 -8.94 3.43 7.51
C ALA A 64 -8.25 3.53 8.90
N PRO A 65 -6.93 3.77 8.95
CA PRO A 65 -6.00 3.82 7.81
C PRO A 65 -5.60 2.43 7.32
N LEU A 66 -5.43 2.27 6.00
CA LEU A 66 -4.85 1.06 5.39
C LEU A 66 -3.31 1.04 5.48
N LEU A 67 -2.80 1.47 6.64
CA LEU A 67 -1.39 1.62 6.99
C LEU A 67 -1.16 1.15 8.43
N ARG A 68 -0.12 0.34 8.65
CA ARG A 68 0.37 -0.06 9.96
C ARG A 68 1.82 0.34 10.13
N VAL A 69 2.15 0.76 11.34
CA VAL A 69 3.52 1.16 11.71
C VAL A 69 3.86 0.53 13.05
N LYS A 70 5.04 -0.08 13.14
CA LYS A 70 5.57 -0.61 14.39
C LYS A 70 7.03 -0.22 14.55
N VAL A 71 7.40 0.15 15.77
CA VAL A 71 8.77 0.48 16.15
C VAL A 71 9.26 -0.60 17.09
N VAL A 72 10.36 -1.25 16.72
CA VAL A 72 10.94 -2.34 17.51
C VAL A 72 12.32 -1.92 17.97
N LYS A 73 12.53 -1.87 19.28
CA LYS A 73 13.84 -1.58 19.87
C LYS A 73 14.58 -2.89 20.10
N CYS A 74 15.65 -3.10 19.34
CA CYS A 74 16.42 -4.35 19.33
C CYS A 74 17.62 -4.32 20.28
N ALA A 75 18.20 -3.14 20.49
CA ALA A 75 19.32 -2.93 21.41
C ALA A 75 19.39 -1.47 21.88
N GLU A 76 20.43 -1.12 22.65
CA GLU A 76 20.67 0.26 23.03
C GLU A 76 20.87 1.14 21.78
N LYS A 77 19.96 2.09 21.57
CA LYS A 77 19.94 3.02 20.42
C LYS A 77 19.77 2.35 19.04
N GLN A 78 19.35 1.09 18.98
CA GLN A 78 19.03 0.41 17.72
C GLN A 78 17.53 0.15 17.63
N TYR A 79 16.93 0.62 16.53
CA TYR A 79 15.50 0.54 16.28
C TYR A 79 15.22 0.10 14.85
N ILE A 80 14.19 -0.72 14.70
CA ILE A 80 13.61 -1.12 13.42
C ILE A 80 12.26 -0.42 13.30
N LEU A 81 12.03 0.17 12.14
CA LEU A 81 10.74 0.72 11.78
C LEU A 81 10.10 -0.20 10.75
N LEU A 82 9.02 -0.87 11.16
CA LEU A 82 8.20 -1.70 10.30
C LEU A 82 7.05 -0.86 9.76
N PHE A 83 6.77 -1.04 8.48
CA PHE A 83 5.78 -0.28 7.73
C PHE A 83 5.08 -1.22 6.76
N ASP A 84 3.77 -1.32 6.85
CA ASP A 84 2.92 -2.19 6.02
C ASP A 84 1.71 -1.38 5.54
N MET A 85 1.47 -1.36 4.25
CA MET A 85 0.45 -0.50 3.63
C MET A 85 -0.21 -1.24 2.47
N HIS A 86 -1.53 -1.09 2.35
CA HIS A 86 -2.27 -1.75 1.28
C HIS A 86 -1.97 -1.10 -0.08
N HIS A 87 -1.71 -1.92 -1.12
CA HIS A 87 -1.38 -1.43 -2.46
C HIS A 87 -2.51 -0.64 -3.15
N ILE A 88 -3.76 -0.79 -2.70
CA ILE A 88 -4.88 -0.02 -3.26
C ILE A 88 -4.75 1.50 -3.02
N ILE A 89 -4.04 1.89 -1.94
CA ILE A 89 -3.77 3.30 -1.61
C ILE A 89 -2.32 3.71 -1.92
N SER A 90 -1.53 2.83 -2.54
CA SER A 90 -0.10 3.07 -2.75
C SER A 90 0.58 2.18 -3.79
N ASP A 91 1.54 2.77 -4.50
CA ASP A 91 2.46 2.06 -5.38
C ASP A 91 3.93 2.28 -4.98
N GLY A 92 4.85 1.70 -5.76
CA GLY A 92 6.29 1.86 -5.50
C GLY A 92 6.77 3.31 -5.53
N PHE A 93 6.11 4.19 -6.30
CA PHE A 93 6.45 5.61 -6.32
C PHE A 93 5.96 6.31 -5.05
N SER A 94 4.72 6.03 -4.66
CA SER A 94 4.04 6.58 -3.47
C SER A 94 4.79 6.24 -2.19
N ILE A 95 5.27 5.00 -2.05
CA ILE A 95 6.06 4.56 -0.89
C ILE A 95 7.35 5.39 -0.78
N ASN A 96 8.07 5.58 -1.89
CA ASN A 96 9.30 6.40 -1.90
C ASN A 96 9.02 7.87 -1.53
N LEU A 97 7.90 8.42 -2.01
CA LEU A 97 7.47 9.77 -1.66
C LEU A 97 7.17 9.89 -0.15
N ILE A 98 6.38 8.97 0.40
CA ILE A 98 6.04 8.93 1.83
C ILE A 98 7.30 8.84 2.69
N ILE A 99 8.26 7.98 2.34
CA ILE A 99 9.54 7.86 3.09
C ILE A 99 10.34 9.17 3.06
N LYS A 100 10.39 9.83 1.90
CA LYS A 100 11.09 11.11 1.73
C LYS A 100 10.43 12.21 2.58
N GLU A 101 9.11 12.30 2.53
CA GLU A 101 8.35 13.28 3.31
C GLU A 101 8.41 13.00 4.81
N PHE A 102 8.30 11.73 5.22
CA PHE A 102 8.53 11.29 6.60
C PHE A 102 9.88 11.80 7.12
N THR A 103 10.95 11.57 6.35
CA THR A 103 12.30 11.98 6.73
C THR A 103 12.42 13.50 6.85
N ALA A 104 11.76 14.26 5.96
CA ALA A 104 11.76 15.72 6.01
C ALA A 104 11.01 16.25 7.24
N LEU A 105 9.80 15.75 7.48
CA LEU A 105 8.97 16.11 8.63
C LEU A 105 9.63 15.71 9.95
N TYR A 106 10.28 14.54 10.00
CA TYR A 106 11.01 14.08 11.19
C TYR A 106 12.18 15.01 11.53
N LYS A 107 12.80 15.63 10.52
CA LYS A 107 13.86 16.64 10.67
C LYS A 107 13.31 18.04 10.96
N GLY A 108 12.00 18.20 11.16
CA GLY A 108 11.35 19.48 11.45
C GLY A 108 11.21 20.40 10.24
N ARG A 109 11.30 19.86 9.01
CA ARG A 109 11.05 20.66 7.80
C ARG A 109 9.56 20.81 7.56
N THR A 110 9.16 21.96 7.03
CA THR A 110 7.82 22.18 6.47
C THR A 110 7.77 21.66 5.03
N LEU A 111 6.62 21.14 4.63
CA LEU A 111 6.35 20.70 3.26
C LEU A 111 5.33 21.64 2.63
N ASP A 112 5.47 21.88 1.32
CA ASP A 112 4.49 22.67 0.57
C ASP A 112 3.14 21.95 0.53
N GLU A 113 2.04 22.70 0.51
CA GLU A 113 0.69 22.13 0.42
C GLU A 113 0.50 21.32 -0.87
N LEU A 114 -0.24 20.22 -0.78
CA LEU A 114 -0.62 19.44 -1.94
C LEU A 114 -1.77 20.14 -2.66
N THR A 115 -1.57 20.48 -3.93
CA THR A 115 -2.59 21.13 -4.75
C THR A 115 -3.58 20.15 -5.38
N VAL A 116 -3.25 18.86 -5.38
CA VAL A 116 -4.06 17.76 -5.93
C VAL A 116 -3.93 16.53 -5.03
N GLN A 117 -5.02 15.80 -4.91
CA GLN A 117 -5.12 14.53 -4.19
C GLN A 117 -5.59 13.41 -5.14
N TYR A 118 -5.49 12.16 -4.69
CA TYR A 118 -5.84 11.02 -5.54
C TYR A 118 -7.30 11.05 -6.01
N LYS A 119 -8.24 11.55 -5.18
CA LYS A 119 -9.64 11.74 -5.58
C LYS A 119 -9.81 12.66 -6.79
N ASP A 120 -8.94 13.66 -6.92
CA ASP A 120 -9.03 14.62 -8.02
C ASP A 120 -8.55 13.94 -9.32
N TYR A 121 -7.52 13.10 -9.22
CA TYR A 121 -7.06 12.27 -10.32
C TYR A 121 -8.10 11.20 -10.72
N SER A 122 -8.73 10.52 -9.77
CA SER A 122 -9.72 9.47 -10.07
C SER A 122 -10.94 10.04 -10.79
N GLU A 123 -11.46 11.18 -10.33
CA GLU A 123 -12.56 11.87 -10.99
C GLU A 123 -12.16 12.42 -12.37
N TRP A 124 -10.96 12.99 -12.49
CA TRP A 124 -10.43 13.41 -13.79
C TRP A 124 -10.33 12.23 -14.76
N MET A 125 -9.77 11.09 -14.32
CA MET A 125 -9.62 9.89 -15.14
C MET A 125 -10.99 9.33 -15.56
N ARG A 126 -11.98 9.33 -14.65
CA ARG A 126 -13.35 8.90 -14.95
C ARG A 126 -14.02 9.77 -16.03
N SER A 127 -13.65 11.05 -16.14
CA SER A 127 -14.18 11.96 -17.17
C SER A 127 -13.53 11.81 -18.55
N ARG A 128 -12.47 11.01 -18.66
CA ARG A 128 -11.72 10.82 -19.91
C ARG A 128 -12.51 9.97 -20.90
N ASP A 129 -12.54 10.40 -22.15
CA ASP A 129 -12.82 9.50 -23.27
C ASP A 129 -11.60 8.60 -23.49
N LEU A 130 -11.84 7.29 -23.42
CA LEU A 130 -10.83 6.24 -23.58
C LEU A 130 -11.16 5.29 -24.74
N ASP A 131 -12.11 5.63 -25.61
CA ASP A 131 -12.59 4.75 -26.66
C ASP A 131 -11.49 4.36 -27.66
N GLU A 132 -10.61 5.30 -28.02
CA GLU A 132 -9.48 5.00 -28.91
C GLU A 132 -8.47 4.04 -28.26
N GLN A 133 -8.12 4.25 -26.98
CA GLN A 133 -7.21 3.35 -26.26
C GLN A 133 -7.84 1.97 -26.09
N ARG A 134 -9.14 1.92 -25.81
CA ARG A 134 -9.89 0.67 -25.71
C ARG A 134 -9.89 -0.08 -27.04
N GLN A 135 -10.22 0.60 -28.15
CA GLN A 135 -10.22 0.00 -29.48
C GLN A 135 -8.82 -0.54 -29.84
N PHE A 136 -7.77 0.23 -29.58
CA PHE A 136 -6.40 -0.22 -29.79
C PHE A 136 -6.10 -1.51 -29.02
N TRP A 137 -6.37 -1.55 -27.71
CA TRP A 137 -6.07 -2.74 -26.90
C TRP A 137 -6.91 -3.94 -27.29
N VAL A 138 -8.21 -3.75 -27.56
CA VAL A 138 -9.07 -4.84 -28.05
C VAL A 138 -8.52 -5.41 -29.37
N SER A 139 -8.08 -4.56 -30.30
CA SER A 139 -7.53 -5.02 -31.58
C SER A 139 -6.20 -5.77 -31.43
N GLN A 140 -5.40 -5.50 -30.39
CA GLN A 140 -4.14 -6.23 -30.13
C GLN A 140 -4.39 -7.67 -29.65
N PHE A 141 -5.57 -7.98 -29.13
CA PHE A 141 -5.93 -9.28 -28.58
C PHE A 141 -7.07 -9.96 -29.36
N GLU A 142 -7.27 -9.60 -30.63
CA GLU A 142 -8.21 -10.29 -31.52
C GLU A 142 -7.76 -11.72 -31.85
N GLU A 143 -6.45 -11.94 -31.93
CA GLU A 143 -5.84 -13.26 -32.05
C GLU A 143 -5.54 -13.84 -30.65
N GLU A 144 -5.49 -15.17 -30.54
CA GLU A 144 -5.17 -15.83 -29.28
C GLU A 144 -3.80 -15.37 -28.76
N ALA A 145 -3.78 -14.82 -27.56
CA ALA A 145 -2.55 -14.31 -26.96
C ALA A 145 -1.51 -15.43 -26.87
N PRO A 146 -0.23 -15.16 -27.20
CA PRO A 146 0.79 -16.18 -27.17
C PRO A 146 0.92 -16.76 -25.76
N VAL A 147 0.71 -18.07 -25.64
CA VAL A 147 0.89 -18.77 -24.37
C VAL A 147 2.38 -18.78 -24.06
N LEU A 148 2.78 -17.94 -23.12
CA LEU A 148 4.09 -17.99 -22.52
C LEU A 148 4.17 -19.27 -21.67
N THR A 149 4.82 -20.31 -22.19
CA THR A 149 5.34 -21.38 -21.36
C THR A 149 6.48 -20.83 -20.52
N CYS A 150 6.13 -20.17 -19.42
CA CYS A 150 7.08 -19.85 -18.38
C CYS A 150 7.55 -21.18 -17.79
N HIS A 151 8.76 -21.63 -18.16
CA HIS A 151 9.39 -22.79 -17.55
C HIS A 151 9.76 -22.42 -16.11
N THR A 152 8.75 -22.47 -15.24
CA THR A 152 8.82 -21.87 -13.91
C THR A 152 9.32 -22.94 -12.96
N ILE A 153 10.54 -22.75 -12.48
CA ILE A 153 11.16 -23.47 -11.36
C ILE A 153 10.28 -23.40 -10.07
N MET A 154 9.22 -22.57 -10.03
CA MET A 154 8.26 -22.50 -8.92
C MET A 154 7.07 -23.48 -8.99
N LEU A 155 6.68 -24.02 -10.15
CA LEU A 155 5.50 -24.90 -10.22
C LEU A 155 5.74 -26.23 -9.48
N ASP A 156 6.95 -26.77 -9.56
CA ASP A 156 7.32 -28.00 -8.83
C ASP A 156 7.31 -27.81 -7.30
N GLN A 157 7.60 -26.60 -6.81
CA GLN A 157 7.57 -26.31 -5.38
C GLN A 157 6.13 -26.13 -4.86
N ILE A 158 5.25 -25.52 -5.66
CA ILE A 158 3.83 -25.35 -5.32
C ILE A 158 3.09 -26.70 -5.37
N ASN A 159 3.34 -27.53 -6.39
CA ASN A 159 2.71 -28.86 -6.49
C ASN A 159 3.16 -29.81 -5.36
N LYS A 160 4.43 -29.74 -4.94
CA LYS A 160 4.92 -30.49 -3.77
C LYS A 160 4.26 -30.07 -2.46
N ALA A 161 3.92 -28.79 -2.30
CA ALA A 161 3.30 -28.27 -1.09
C ALA A 161 1.81 -28.66 -0.98
N LEU A 162 1.14 -28.91 -2.12
CA LEU A 162 -0.31 -29.16 -2.15
C LEU A 162 -0.70 -30.64 -2.14
N GLN A 163 0.25 -31.60 -2.16
CA GLN A 163 -0.01 -33.05 -2.26
C GLN A 163 -1.06 -33.43 -3.33
N VAL A 164 -1.17 -32.63 -4.39
CA VAL A 164 -1.98 -33.01 -5.54
C VAL A 164 -1.04 -33.68 -6.52
N GLU A 165 -0.96 -35.00 -6.44
CA GLU A 165 -0.43 -35.83 -7.52
C GLU A 165 -1.56 -36.16 -8.53
N PRO A 166 -1.18 -36.44 -9.80
CA PRO A 166 -2.03 -36.23 -10.98
C PRO A 166 -3.29 -37.11 -11.07
#